data_AF-A0AA87J3P1-F1
#
_entry.id   AF-A0AA87J3P1-F1
#
_cell.length_a   1.000
_cell.length_b   1.000
_cell.length_c   1.000
_cell.angle_alpha   90.00
_cell.angle_beta   90.00
_cell.angle_gamma   90.00
#
_symmetry.space_group_name_H-M   'P 1'
#
loop_
_entity.id
_entity.type
_entity.pdbx_description
1 polymer ?
#
loop_
_entity_poly.entity_id
_entity_poly.type
_entity_poly.pdbx_seq_one_letter_code
_entity_poly.pdbx_strand_id
1 'polypeptide(L)'
;MTRKALIKEAELRRMAKLAKQFGVVVEQEFQGVIIRVAPHHGTAAQRESEPNPWDAALDAPPEPIQPQFDHREQFAMERLVELGVGRKIHSCTIRSFGPHTQAKLLDRGYLDVTHQPGDKFKDDEISLTNKGLSDWNALKRHRSKYFSL
;
A
#
# COMPACT_ATOMS: atom_id res chain seq x y z
N MET A 1 33.40 24.96 38.82
CA MET A 1 34.18 23.72 38.64
C MET A 1 33.24 22.62 38.16
N THR A 2 33.35 22.16 36.91
CA THR A 2 32.56 21.04 36.39
C THR A 2 33.16 19.73 36.90
N ARG A 3 32.39 18.94 37.65
CA ARG A 3 32.83 17.61 38.12
C ARG A 3 33.07 16.73 36.89
N LYS A 4 34.29 16.22 36.73
CA LYS A 4 34.58 15.21 35.69
C LYS A 4 33.75 13.96 36.00
N ALA A 5 33.10 13.40 34.98
CA ALA A 5 32.34 12.17 35.12
C ALA A 5 33.27 11.03 35.59
N LEU A 6 32.76 10.17 36.49
CA LEU A 6 33.49 9.04 37.08
C LEU A 6 33.95 8.01 36.02
N ILE A 7 33.20 7.87 34.92
CA ILE A 7 33.53 7.02 33.78
C ILE A 7 33.23 7.78 32.49
N LYS A 8 34.02 7.52 31.44
CA LYS A 8 33.77 8.04 30.09
C LYS A 8 32.67 7.26 29.39
N GLU A 9 31.83 7.94 28.61
CA GLU A 9 30.76 7.29 27.84
C GLU A 9 31.28 6.16 26.91
N ALA A 10 32.46 6.35 26.32
CA ALA A 10 33.10 5.36 25.46
C ALA A 10 33.48 4.05 26.20
N GLU A 11 33.66 4.11 27.52
CA GLU A 11 33.99 2.95 28.35
C GLU A 11 32.71 2.19 28.73
N LEU A 12 31.65 2.90 29.11
CA LEU A 12 30.30 2.32 29.30
C LEU A 12 29.80 1.59 28.04
N ARG A 13 29.98 2.19 26.86
CA ARG A 13 29.62 1.56 25.57
C ARG A 13 30.41 0.27 25.32
N ARG A 14 31.67 0.20 25.74
CA ARG A 14 32.49 -1.02 25.63
C ARG A 14 32.02 -2.10 26.60
N MET A 15 31.75 -1.74 27.86
CA MET A 15 31.19 -2.67 28.86
C MET A 15 29.86 -3.26 28.38
N ALA A 16 28.97 -2.42 27.82
CA ALA A 16 27.69 -2.87 27.27
C ALA A 16 27.86 -3.82 26.08
N LYS A 17 28.82 -3.57 25.19
CA LYS A 17 29.12 -4.45 24.05
C LYS A 17 29.61 -5.82 24.52
N LEU A 18 30.53 -5.85 25.49
CA LEU A 18 31.05 -7.09 26.06
C LEU A 18 29.96 -7.86 26.82
N ALA A 19 29.18 -7.17 27.66
CA ALA A 19 28.07 -7.77 28.39
C ALA A 19 27.06 -8.44 27.44
N LYS A 20 26.70 -7.76 26.35
CA LYS A 20 25.78 -8.29 25.32
C LYS A 20 26.38 -9.45 24.53
N GLN A 21 27.65 -9.37 24.15
CA GLN A 21 28.30 -10.38 23.30
C GLN A 21 28.52 -11.70 24.04
N PHE A 22 28.93 -11.62 25.30
CA PHE A 22 29.29 -12.81 26.09
C PHE A 22 28.19 -13.26 27.05
N GLY A 23 27.09 -12.50 27.17
CA GLY A 23 26.00 -12.84 28.08
C GLY A 23 26.40 -12.78 29.55
N VAL A 24 27.40 -11.96 29.90
CA VAL A 24 27.99 -11.87 31.24
C VAL A 24 27.77 -10.49 31.85
N VAL A 25 27.68 -10.43 33.17
CA VAL A 25 27.69 -9.15 33.89
C VAL A 25 29.13 -8.63 33.95
N VAL A 26 29.33 -7.39 33.51
CA VAL A 26 30.62 -6.71 33.56
C VAL A 26 30.61 -5.74 34.74
N GLU A 27 31.49 -5.94 35.71
CA GLU A 27 31.67 -5.06 36.86
C GLU A 27 32.99 -4.31 36.75
N GLN A 28 32.98 -3.01 37.03
CA GLN A 28 34.20 -2.20 37.09
C GLN A 28 34.13 -1.21 38.25
N GLU A 29 35.14 -1.24 39.11
CA GLU A 29 35.24 -0.35 40.26
C GLU A 29 36.04 0.91 39.91
N PHE A 30 35.48 2.08 40.21
CA PHE A 30 36.14 3.37 40.08
C PHE A 30 35.98 4.19 41.34
N GLN A 31 37.09 4.54 41.99
CA GLN A 31 37.12 5.42 43.17
C GLN A 31 36.12 4.99 44.27
N GLY A 32 35.99 3.68 44.52
CA GLY A 32 35.07 3.12 45.51
C GLY A 32 33.61 2.97 45.06
N VAL A 33 33.30 3.24 43.78
CA VAL A 33 31.98 3.02 43.18
C VAL A 33 32.06 1.86 42.18
N ILE A 34 31.26 0.82 42.40
CA ILE A 34 31.18 -0.33 41.50
C ILE A 34 30.08 -0.08 40.47
N ILE A 35 30.46 -0.04 39.19
CA ILE A 35 29.54 0.06 38.07
C ILE A 35 29.33 -1.33 37.48
N ARG A 36 28.06 -1.78 37.47
CA ARG A 36 27.66 -3.09 36.97
C ARG A 36 26.83 -2.94 35.70
N VAL A 37 27.24 -3.61 34.64
CA VAL A 37 26.55 -3.62 33.35
C VAL A 37 26.14 -5.06 33.04
N ALA A 38 24.85 -5.34 33.11
CA ALA A 38 24.29 -6.65 32.81
C ALA A 38 23.65 -6.66 31.41
N PRO A 39 23.75 -7.75 30.64
CA PRO A 39 22.97 -7.94 29.43
C PRO A 39 21.51 -8.03 29.82
N HIS A 40 20.67 -7.21 29.18
CA HIS A 40 19.24 -7.30 29.39
C HIS A 40 18.72 -8.57 28.69
N HIS A 41 18.47 -9.62 29.46
CA HIS A 41 17.68 -10.79 29.03
C HIS A 41 16.19 -10.55 29.22
N GLY A 42 15.74 -9.30 29.10
CA GLY A 42 14.32 -9.06 28.93
C GLY A 42 13.91 -9.76 27.65
N THR A 43 12.93 -10.66 27.76
CA THR A 43 11.83 -10.69 26.82
C THR A 43 11.35 -9.24 26.64
N ALA A 44 12.07 -8.46 25.84
CA ALA A 44 11.45 -7.43 25.07
C ALA A 44 10.41 -8.23 24.30
N ALA A 45 9.18 -8.27 24.83
CA ALA A 45 8.02 -8.41 23.99
C ALA A 45 8.38 -7.56 22.78
N GLN A 46 8.61 -8.22 21.64
CA GLN A 46 8.59 -7.54 20.37
C GLN A 46 7.26 -6.80 20.46
N ARG A 47 7.31 -5.51 20.82
CA ARG A 47 6.28 -4.61 20.33
C ARG A 47 6.49 -4.81 18.85
N GLU A 48 5.63 -5.63 18.26
CA GLU A 48 5.39 -5.65 16.83
C GLU A 48 5.33 -4.16 16.50
N SER A 49 6.45 -3.64 16.01
CA SER A 49 6.48 -2.31 15.43
C SER A 49 5.44 -2.45 14.35
N GLU A 50 4.32 -1.74 14.49
CA GLU A 50 3.27 -1.70 13.47
C GLU A 50 4.00 -1.66 12.12
N PRO A 51 3.74 -2.65 11.24
CA PRO A 51 4.50 -2.79 10.02
C PRO A 51 4.49 -1.44 9.32
N ASN A 52 5.69 -0.94 8.99
CA ASN A 52 5.83 0.35 8.34
C ASN A 52 4.94 0.32 7.08
N PRO A 53 4.02 1.28 6.88
CA PRO A 53 3.08 1.25 5.75
C PRO A 53 3.77 1.07 4.39
N TRP A 54 5.02 1.51 4.30
CA TRP A 54 5.88 1.37 3.12
C TRP A 54 6.38 -0.06 2.87
N ASP A 55 6.55 -0.90 3.90
CA ASP A 55 6.99 -2.29 3.74
C ASP A 55 5.87 -3.15 3.12
N ALA A 56 4.61 -2.86 3.44
CA ALA A 56 3.45 -3.54 2.84
C ALA A 56 3.25 -3.23 1.34
N ALA A 57 3.72 -2.07 0.88
CA ALA A 57 3.63 -1.67 -0.52
C ALA A 57 4.73 -2.32 -1.41
N LEU A 58 5.89 -2.65 -0.84
CA LEU A 58 7.00 -3.29 -1.56
C LEU A 58 6.72 -4.76 -1.89
N ASP A 59 6.01 -5.46 -1.01
CA ASP A 59 5.59 -6.85 -1.19
C ASP A 59 4.16 -6.99 -1.76
N ALA A 60 3.54 -5.87 -2.19
CA ALA A 60 2.18 -5.90 -2.70
C ALA A 60 2.10 -6.73 -3.98
N PRO A 61 1.17 -7.71 -4.08
CA PRO A 61 0.93 -8.39 -5.35
C PRO A 61 0.50 -7.37 -6.41
N PRO A 62 0.73 -7.64 -7.70
CA PRO A 62 0.36 -6.68 -8.75
C PRO A 62 -1.14 -6.39 -8.71
N GLU A 63 -1.52 -5.18 -9.16
CA GLU A 63 -2.94 -4.80 -9.18
C GLU A 63 -3.77 -5.84 -9.98
N PRO A 64 -5.00 -6.16 -9.55
CA PRO A 64 -5.84 -7.16 -10.22
C PRO A 64 -6.14 -6.84 -11.68
N ILE A 65 -6.10 -5.56 -12.07
CA ILE A 65 -6.37 -5.09 -13.43
C ILE A 65 -5.03 -4.72 -14.08
N GLN A 66 -4.67 -5.42 -15.16
CA GLN A 66 -3.46 -5.16 -15.94
C GLN A 66 -3.76 -5.07 -17.44
N PRO A 67 -3.20 -4.07 -18.15
CA PRO A 67 -2.45 -2.94 -17.60
C PRO A 67 -3.37 -2.03 -16.77
N GLN A 68 -2.77 -1.24 -15.87
CA GLN A 68 -3.52 -0.31 -15.02
C GLN A 68 -4.38 0.63 -15.85
N PHE A 69 -5.49 1.06 -15.27
CA PHE A 69 -6.34 2.04 -15.93
C PHE A 69 -5.62 3.36 -16.14
N ASP A 70 -5.77 3.93 -17.33
CA ASP A 70 -5.48 5.35 -17.52
C ASP A 70 -6.57 6.21 -16.84
N HIS A 71 -6.31 7.51 -16.69
CA HIS A 71 -7.23 8.43 -16.01
C HIS A 71 -8.64 8.48 -16.66
N ARG A 72 -8.75 8.21 -17.97
CA ARG A 72 -10.05 8.22 -18.68
C ARG A 72 -10.80 6.93 -18.44
N GLU A 73 -10.11 5.80 -18.51
CA GLU A 73 -10.66 4.48 -18.19
C GLU A 73 -11.16 4.45 -16.74
N GLN A 74 -10.37 4.94 -15.80
CA GLN A 74 -10.74 4.96 -14.39
C GLN A 74 -11.98 5.82 -14.13
N PHE A 75 -12.03 7.02 -14.71
CA PHE A 75 -13.20 7.90 -14.58
C PHE A 75 -14.46 7.29 -15.21
N ALA A 76 -14.33 6.61 -16.36
CA ALA A 76 -15.44 5.94 -17.02
C ALA A 76 -15.97 4.78 -16.17
N MET A 77 -15.08 3.92 -15.67
CA MET A 77 -15.45 2.79 -14.80
C MET A 77 -16.13 3.26 -13.51
N GLU A 78 -15.65 4.35 -12.90
CA GLU A 78 -16.28 4.93 -11.71
C GLU A 78 -17.73 5.33 -11.98
N ARG A 79 -18.00 6.08 -13.05
CA ARG A 79 -19.36 6.48 -13.42
C ARG A 79 -20.28 5.31 -13.75
N LEU A 80 -19.75 4.31 -14.43
CA LEU A 80 -20.54 3.12 -14.78
C LEU A 80 -20.86 2.26 -13.55
N VAL A 81 -19.95 2.18 -12.58
CA VAL A 81 -20.19 1.48 -11.31
C VAL A 81 -21.24 2.20 -10.47
N GLU A 82 -21.23 3.53 -10.45
CA GLU A 82 -22.27 4.32 -9.75
C GLU A 82 -23.67 4.12 -10.34
N LEU A 83 -23.77 3.95 -11.67
CA LEU A 83 -25.04 3.66 -12.34
C LEU A 83 -25.50 2.21 -12.09
N GLY A 84 -24.55 1.28 -11.99
CA GLY A 84 -24.79 -0.14 -11.76
C GLY A 84 -24.76 -0.98 -13.04
N VAL A 85 -24.61 -2.29 -12.84
CA VAL A 85 -24.46 -3.28 -13.93
C VAL A 85 -25.69 -3.33 -14.83
N GLY A 86 -25.46 -3.42 -16.13
CA GLY A 86 -26.51 -3.53 -17.15
C GLY A 86 -27.33 -2.26 -17.40
N ARG A 87 -27.10 -1.17 -16.64
CA ARG A 87 -27.71 0.12 -16.97
C ARG A 87 -27.03 0.71 -18.19
N LYS A 88 -27.82 1.01 -19.21
CA LYS A 88 -27.35 1.62 -20.45
C LYS A 88 -27.30 3.14 -20.32
N ILE A 89 -26.23 3.72 -20.82
CA ILE A 89 -26.07 5.16 -20.99
C ILE A 89 -25.40 5.45 -22.32
N HIS A 90 -25.67 6.61 -22.91
CA HIS A 90 -24.94 7.01 -24.12
C HIS A 90 -23.48 7.32 -23.78
N SER A 91 -22.56 6.89 -24.64
CA SER A 91 -21.11 7.09 -24.51
C SER A 91 -20.76 8.58 -24.31
N CYS A 92 -21.49 9.48 -24.98
CA CYS A 92 -21.27 10.93 -24.92
C CYS A 92 -21.62 11.58 -23.57
N THR A 93 -22.34 10.88 -22.68
CA THR A 93 -22.65 11.39 -21.34
C THR A 93 -21.41 11.46 -20.45
N ILE A 94 -20.40 10.64 -20.73
CA ILE A 94 -19.11 10.67 -20.05
C ILE A 94 -18.16 11.55 -20.88
N ARG A 95 -17.96 12.79 -20.44
CA ARG A 95 -17.18 13.82 -21.19
C ARG A 95 -15.78 13.36 -21.65
N SER A 96 -15.11 12.53 -20.86
CA SER A 96 -13.75 12.04 -21.14
C SER A 96 -13.71 10.67 -21.83
N PHE A 97 -14.86 10.14 -22.22
CA PHE A 97 -14.99 8.82 -22.82
C PHE A 97 -14.95 8.92 -24.35
N GLY A 98 -13.88 8.40 -24.94
CA GLY A 98 -13.67 8.40 -26.39
C GLY A 98 -13.57 6.99 -26.97
N PRO A 99 -13.47 6.87 -28.31
CA PRO A 99 -13.44 5.58 -29.01
C PRO A 99 -12.34 4.64 -28.53
N HIS A 100 -11.16 5.17 -28.22
CA HIS A 100 -10.06 4.36 -27.67
C HIS A 100 -10.35 3.83 -26.26
N THR A 101 -10.96 4.64 -25.39
CA THR A 101 -11.34 4.20 -24.04
C THR A 101 -12.41 3.11 -24.12
N GLN A 102 -13.40 3.28 -25.00
CA GLN A 102 -14.42 2.26 -25.26
C GLN A 102 -13.78 0.96 -25.75
N ALA A 103 -12.92 1.02 -26.76
CA ALA A 103 -12.27 -0.16 -27.31
C ALA A 103 -11.45 -0.92 -26.26
N LYS A 104 -10.64 -0.23 -25.45
CA LYS A 104 -9.83 -0.86 -24.40
C LYS A 104 -10.69 -1.53 -23.31
N LEU A 105 -11.76 -0.87 -22.87
CA LEU A 105 -12.64 -1.43 -21.84
C LEU A 105 -13.54 -2.56 -22.37
N LEU A 106 -13.94 -2.49 -23.65
CA LEU A 106 -14.64 -3.55 -24.34
C LEU A 106 -13.75 -4.79 -24.52
N ASP A 107 -12.50 -4.61 -24.96
CA ASP A 107 -11.51 -5.68 -25.13
C ASP A 107 -11.24 -6.45 -23.82
N ARG A 108 -11.25 -5.72 -22.69
CA ARG A 108 -11.13 -6.32 -21.34
C ARG A 108 -12.42 -6.99 -20.83
N GLY A 109 -13.51 -6.89 -21.57
CA GLY A 109 -14.83 -7.42 -21.21
C GLY A 109 -15.50 -6.65 -20.07
N TYR A 110 -15.17 -5.37 -19.87
CA TYR A 110 -15.75 -4.53 -18.81
C TYR A 110 -17.02 -3.81 -19.22
N LEU A 111 -17.21 -3.65 -20.53
CA LEU A 111 -18.38 -2.99 -21.11
C LEU A 111 -19.06 -3.90 -22.10
N ASP A 112 -20.37 -3.72 -22.22
CA ASP A 112 -21.12 -4.08 -23.41
C ASP A 112 -21.48 -2.79 -24.15
N VAL A 113 -21.35 -2.82 -25.47
CA VAL A 113 -21.68 -1.70 -26.36
C VAL A 113 -22.83 -2.12 -27.26
N THR A 114 -23.92 -1.36 -27.26
CA THR A 114 -25.00 -1.48 -28.22
C THR A 114 -24.85 -0.36 -29.26
N HIS A 115 -24.62 -0.73 -30.52
CA HIS A 115 -24.49 0.18 -31.65
C HIS A 115 -25.58 -0.12 -32.68
N GLN A 116 -26.37 0.88 -33.08
CA GLN A 116 -27.35 0.70 -34.15
C GLN A 116 -26.75 1.03 -35.52
N PRO A 117 -27.20 0.37 -36.60
CA PRO A 117 -26.70 0.65 -37.95
C PRO A 117 -26.95 2.11 -38.33
N GLY A 118 -25.88 2.88 -38.53
CA GLY A 118 -25.95 4.30 -38.93
C GLY A 118 -25.67 5.30 -37.80
N ASP A 119 -25.55 4.83 -36.56
CA ASP A 119 -25.22 5.66 -35.41
C ASP A 119 -23.75 6.12 -35.45
N LYS A 120 -23.48 7.27 -34.83
CA LYS A 120 -22.11 7.70 -34.57
C LYS A 120 -21.69 7.17 -33.20
N PHE A 121 -20.38 7.12 -32.95
CA PHE A 121 -19.84 6.77 -31.63
C PHE A 121 -20.55 7.44 -30.45
N LYS A 122 -20.95 8.71 -30.59
CA LYS A 122 -21.62 9.48 -29.52
C LYS A 122 -22.99 8.91 -29.13
N ASP A 123 -23.61 8.19 -30.04
CA ASP A 123 -24.94 7.60 -29.90
C ASP A 123 -24.85 6.18 -29.30
N ASP A 124 -23.67 5.55 -29.34
CA ASP A 124 -23.40 4.23 -28.75
C ASP A 124 -23.90 4.17 -27.30
N GLU A 125 -24.72 3.15 -27.00
CA GLU A 125 -25.11 2.85 -25.63
C GLU A 125 -24.11 1.90 -25.01
N ILE A 126 -23.57 2.26 -23.85
CA ILE A 126 -22.63 1.46 -23.09
C ILE A 126 -23.25 1.03 -21.76
N SER A 127 -22.89 -0.16 -21.30
CA SER A 127 -23.28 -0.67 -19.97
C SER A 127 -22.16 -1.45 -19.32
N LEU A 128 -22.08 -1.39 -17.99
CA LEU A 128 -21.10 -2.14 -17.21
C LEU A 128 -21.45 -3.63 -17.18
N THR A 129 -20.45 -4.50 -17.34
CA THR A 129 -20.60 -5.95 -17.20
C THR A 129 -20.40 -6.42 -15.75
N ASN A 130 -20.86 -7.64 -15.45
CA ASN A 130 -20.56 -8.28 -14.16
C ASN A 130 -19.05 -8.45 -13.93
N LYS A 131 -18.30 -8.76 -14.99
CA LYS A 131 -16.83 -8.87 -14.93
C LYS A 131 -16.20 -7.53 -14.55
N GLY A 132 -16.62 -6.44 -15.21
CA GLY A 132 -16.15 -5.09 -14.92
C GLY A 132 -16.38 -4.70 -13.46
N LEU A 133 -17.56 -4.99 -12.91
CA LEU A 133 -17.84 -4.72 -11.50
C LEU A 133 -17.00 -5.58 -10.54
N SER A 134 -16.83 -6.87 -10.84
CA SER A 134 -16.04 -7.79 -10.02
C SER A 134 -14.57 -7.35 -9.93
N ASP A 135 -13.96 -7.06 -11.07
CA ASP A 135 -12.56 -6.63 -11.16
C ASP A 135 -12.37 -5.25 -10.51
N TRP A 136 -13.32 -4.33 -10.66
CA TRP A 136 -13.31 -3.04 -9.98
C TRP A 136 -13.34 -3.19 -8.45
N ASN A 137 -14.19 -4.09 -7.93
CA ASN A 137 -14.25 -4.37 -6.49
C ASN A 137 -12.99 -5.09 -5.99
N ALA A 138 -12.37 -5.94 -6.82
CA ALA A 138 -11.07 -6.52 -6.51
C ALA A 138 -9.98 -5.43 -6.42
N LEU A 139 -9.96 -4.49 -7.36
CA LEU A 139 -9.05 -3.34 -7.35
C LEU A 139 -9.25 -2.46 -6.11
N LYS A 140 -10.50 -2.13 -5.75
CA LYS A 140 -10.79 -1.37 -4.52
C LYS A 140 -10.32 -2.08 -3.25
N ARG A 141 -10.55 -3.40 -3.15
CA ARG A 141 -10.08 -4.21 -2.02
C ARG A 141 -8.55 -4.26 -1.94
N HIS A 142 -7.88 -4.41 -3.09
CA HIS A 142 -6.42 -4.40 -3.17
C HIS A 142 -5.86 -3.05 -2.71
N ARG A 143 -6.37 -1.93 -3.25
CA ARG A 143 -5.95 -0.58 -2.86
C ARG A 143 -6.23 -0.28 -1.39
N SER A 144 -7.38 -0.71 -0.87
CA SER A 144 -7.68 -0.56 0.56
C SER A 144 -6.74 -1.37 1.46
N LYS A 145 -6.18 -2.48 0.98
CA LYS A 145 -5.31 -3.36 1.77
C LYS A 145 -3.85 -2.92 1.74
N TYR A 146 -3.36 -2.44 0.60
CA TYR A 146 -1.94 -2.15 0.39
C TYR A 146 -1.61 -0.66 0.22
N PHE A 147 -2.62 0.20 0.04
CA PHE A 147 -2.46 1.65 -0.21
C PHE A 147 -3.32 2.52 0.71
N SER A 148 -3.86 1.97 1.81
CA SER A 148 -4.49 2.80 2.85
C SER A 148 -3.39 3.59 3.58
N LEU A 149 -3.22 4.85 3.19
CA LEU A 149 -2.42 5.86 3.89
C LEU A 149 -3.09 6.28 5.21
#